data_AF-A0A7D9ENU1-F1
#
_entry.id   AF-A0A7D9ENU1-F1
#
_cell.length_a   1.000
_cell.length_b   1.000
_cell.length_c   1.000
_cell.angle_alpha   90.00
_cell.angle_beta   90.00
_cell.angle_gamma   90.00
#
_symmetry.space_group_name_H-M   'P 1'
#
loop_
_entity.id
_entity.type
_entity.pdbx_description
1 polymer ?
#
loop_
_entity_poly.entity_id
_entity_poly.type
_entity_poly.pdbx_seq_one_letter_code
_entity_poly.pdbx_strand_id
1 'polypeptide(L)'
;RTELELPEGRRGYPNSTTVDSWPWIFKEFRNHGYATLYSEDDAYYNAFNYRLHGFRDPPADHYTRPFWQAARTAGYCIKSTPQPQLHFDYVESFMKAYKNQPKIGLSFLAEISHSNMNTLSPTEGFVLNFFKSIQEKGYLNDTILITFSDHGMRFGEARATMQSRLEERLPFLSITLPEIVRQRFPQLSDNLKANSNKLLSPFDIHATLRHVLNYPKNEPEKIGRSLFQSIPKDRSCAACGIPVHYCPCVQLQKITTAHFHVQKAAEGLVAHLNKILNADKLASQMCANLKLGEVRSAYQNLNHPKLVKFVGSKDIDGRIPWFGNDTSDYECNYQLLIKTVPGNGLFEVTTQLLDGKFHYGNEISRINKY
;
A
#
# COMPACT_ATOMS: atom_id res chain seq x y z
N ARG A 1 -14.31 -1.99 4.18
CA ARG A 1 -13.88 -2.69 5.42
C ARG A 1 -12.37 -2.77 5.41
N THR A 2 -11.71 -2.61 6.56
CA THR A 2 -10.28 -2.89 6.71
C THR A 2 -10.07 -4.38 6.96
N GLU A 3 -8.85 -4.89 6.77
CA GLU A 3 -8.54 -6.28 7.08
C GLU A 3 -8.85 -6.67 8.53
N LEU A 4 -8.59 -5.78 9.49
CA LEU A 4 -8.87 -6.01 10.92
C LEU A 4 -10.36 -6.21 11.22
N GLU A 5 -11.25 -5.83 10.30
CA GLU A 5 -12.71 -6.01 10.41
C GLU A 5 -13.17 -7.32 9.73
N LEU A 6 -12.27 -8.09 9.13
CA LEU A 6 -12.56 -9.35 8.42
C LEU A 6 -12.18 -10.57 9.27
N PRO A 7 -12.74 -11.75 8.97
CA PRO A 7 -12.32 -12.99 9.61
C PRO A 7 -10.81 -13.20 9.51
N GLU A 8 -10.19 -13.65 10.60
CA GLU A 8 -8.74 -13.87 10.69
C GLU A 8 -8.26 -14.82 9.56
N GLY A 9 -7.36 -14.31 8.71
CA GLY A 9 -6.83 -15.03 7.57
C GLY A 9 -5.34 -15.39 7.70
N ARG A 10 -4.65 -14.88 8.72
CA ARG A 10 -3.20 -15.01 8.87
C ARG A 10 -2.79 -16.39 9.33
N ARG A 11 -1.75 -16.93 8.70
CA ARG A 11 -1.16 -18.23 9.09
C ARG A 11 -0.59 -18.13 10.50
N GLY A 12 -0.74 -19.18 11.29
CA GLY A 12 -0.23 -19.25 12.66
C GLY A 12 -1.12 -18.60 13.72
N TYR A 13 -2.24 -17.97 13.35
CA TYR A 13 -3.20 -17.39 14.30
C TYR A 13 -4.34 -18.39 14.64
N PRO A 14 -4.81 -18.45 15.90
CA PRO A 14 -5.95 -19.28 16.29
C PRO A 14 -7.21 -18.96 15.49
N ASN A 15 -7.98 -19.98 15.12
CA ASN A 15 -9.21 -19.86 14.33
C ASN A 15 -9.04 -19.19 12.95
N SER A 16 -7.81 -19.03 12.47
CA SER A 16 -7.54 -18.51 11.13
C SER A 16 -8.01 -19.47 10.04
N THR A 17 -8.53 -18.93 8.94
CA THR A 17 -9.03 -19.71 7.81
C THR A 17 -8.65 -19.06 6.47
N THR A 18 -9.03 -19.70 5.37
CA THR A 18 -8.84 -19.15 4.02
C THR A 18 -9.65 -17.88 3.81
N VAL A 19 -9.18 -17.03 2.90
CA VAL A 19 -9.78 -15.71 2.70
C VAL A 19 -10.98 -15.74 1.74
N ASP A 20 -11.48 -16.93 1.39
CA ASP A 20 -12.60 -17.11 0.46
C ASP A 20 -13.87 -16.35 0.90
N SER A 21 -14.10 -16.22 2.21
CA SER A 21 -15.27 -15.54 2.77
C SER A 21 -15.21 -14.01 2.72
N TRP A 22 -14.06 -13.44 2.39
CA TRP A 22 -13.90 -11.98 2.34
C TRP A 22 -14.65 -11.38 1.14
N PRO A 23 -15.07 -10.10 1.22
CA PRO A 23 -15.89 -9.44 0.19
C PRO A 23 -15.03 -8.99 -1.00
N TRP A 24 -14.53 -9.94 -1.78
CA TRP A 24 -13.66 -9.65 -2.92
C TRP A 24 -14.40 -8.99 -4.07
N ILE A 25 -13.85 -7.87 -4.57
CA ILE A 25 -14.39 -7.11 -5.69
C ILE A 25 -14.54 -7.96 -6.96
N PHE A 26 -13.62 -8.91 -7.20
CA PHE A 26 -13.71 -9.84 -8.33
C PHE A 26 -15.02 -10.64 -8.33
N LYS A 27 -15.50 -11.08 -7.15
CA LYS A 27 -16.76 -11.81 -7.04
C LYS A 27 -17.95 -10.94 -7.41
N GLU A 28 -17.92 -9.66 -7.04
CA GLU A 28 -18.98 -8.72 -7.39
C GLU A 28 -19.03 -8.45 -8.89
N PHE A 29 -17.89 -8.23 -9.53
CA PHE A 29 -17.81 -8.06 -10.97
C PHE A 29 -18.25 -9.33 -11.72
N ARG A 30 -17.82 -10.51 -11.26
CA ARG A 30 -18.26 -11.81 -11.82
C ARG A 30 -19.79 -11.96 -11.77
N ASN A 31 -20.42 -11.58 -10.67
CA ASN A 31 -21.88 -11.61 -10.52
C ASN A 31 -22.61 -10.65 -11.48
N HIS A 32 -21.92 -9.63 -12.02
CA HIS A 32 -22.44 -8.73 -13.05
C HIS A 32 -22.05 -9.19 -14.48
N GLY A 33 -21.59 -10.43 -14.64
CA GLY A 33 -21.27 -11.03 -15.94
C GLY A 33 -19.88 -10.68 -16.48
N TYR A 34 -19.00 -10.07 -15.66
CA TYR A 34 -17.63 -9.79 -16.09
C TYR A 34 -16.80 -11.06 -16.08
N ALA A 35 -15.94 -11.22 -17.09
CA ALA A 35 -14.82 -12.13 -17.00
C ALA A 35 -13.78 -11.58 -16.02
N THR A 36 -13.25 -12.42 -15.15
CA THR A 36 -12.36 -11.97 -14.07
C THR A 36 -10.96 -12.59 -14.17
N LEU A 37 -9.93 -11.77 -13.97
CA LEU A 37 -8.53 -12.17 -13.93
C LEU A 37 -7.87 -11.71 -12.63
N TYR A 38 -7.18 -12.63 -11.94
CA TYR A 38 -6.29 -12.33 -10.84
C TYR A 38 -4.97 -13.10 -11.04
N SER A 39 -3.89 -12.35 -11.29
CA SER A 39 -2.59 -12.92 -11.60
C SER A 39 -1.46 -12.17 -10.89
N GLU A 40 -0.69 -12.93 -10.10
CA GLU A 40 0.53 -12.50 -9.43
C GLU A 40 1.61 -13.51 -9.78
N ASP A 41 2.74 -13.03 -10.33
CA ASP A 41 3.78 -13.90 -10.90
C ASP A 41 4.73 -14.53 -9.88
N ASP A 42 4.57 -14.19 -8.60
CA ASP A 42 5.22 -14.88 -7.49
C ASP A 42 4.21 -15.71 -6.70
N ALA A 43 4.26 -17.03 -6.83
CA ALA A 43 3.31 -17.91 -6.14
C ALA A 43 3.48 -17.98 -4.60
N TYR A 44 4.62 -17.52 -4.06
CA TYR A 44 4.98 -17.63 -2.65
C TYR A 44 4.88 -16.29 -1.92
N TYR A 45 5.35 -15.22 -2.55
CA TYR A 45 5.33 -13.86 -2.00
C TYR A 45 4.15 -13.02 -2.52
N ASN A 46 3.14 -13.62 -3.14
CA ASN A 46 1.92 -12.90 -3.50
C ASN A 46 1.13 -12.39 -2.27
N ALA A 47 0.26 -11.41 -2.53
CA ALA A 47 -0.50 -10.66 -1.55
C ALA A 47 -1.28 -11.52 -0.54
N PHE A 48 -1.82 -12.67 -0.98
CA PHE A 48 -2.73 -13.48 -0.17
C PHE A 48 -2.18 -14.85 0.25
N ASN A 49 -0.96 -15.22 -0.12
CA ASN A 49 -0.34 -16.48 0.31
C ASN A 49 0.92 -16.29 1.16
N TYR A 50 1.51 -15.09 1.15
CA TYR A 50 2.72 -14.83 1.94
C TYR A 50 2.45 -14.85 3.45
N ARG A 51 1.42 -14.14 3.93
CA ARG A 51 1.06 -14.11 5.36
C ARG A 51 -0.30 -14.72 5.67
N LEU A 52 -1.15 -14.87 4.65
CA LEU A 52 -2.50 -15.40 4.78
C LEU A 52 -2.57 -16.85 4.28
N HIS A 53 -3.62 -17.58 4.65
CA HIS A 53 -3.91 -18.92 4.11
C HIS A 53 -4.21 -18.91 2.60
N GLY A 54 -4.56 -17.75 2.05
CA GLY A 54 -4.94 -17.58 0.65
C GLY A 54 -6.29 -18.16 0.34
N PHE A 55 -6.49 -18.49 -0.93
CA PHE A 55 -7.75 -18.98 -1.46
C PHE A 55 -7.75 -20.51 -1.52
N ARG A 56 -8.84 -21.12 -1.06
CA ARG A 56 -9.15 -22.51 -1.41
C ARG A 56 -9.76 -22.58 -2.80
N ASP A 57 -10.74 -21.71 -3.07
CA ASP A 57 -11.49 -21.66 -4.30
C ASP A 57 -10.97 -20.49 -5.16
N PRO A 58 -10.72 -20.68 -6.48
CA PRO A 58 -10.18 -19.60 -7.32
C PRO A 58 -11.00 -18.29 -7.19
N PRO A 59 -10.37 -17.15 -6.87
CA PRO A 59 -11.08 -15.89 -6.62
C PRO A 59 -11.59 -15.21 -7.89
N ALA A 60 -11.13 -15.68 -9.05
CA ALA A 60 -11.44 -15.18 -10.38
C ALA A 60 -11.52 -16.35 -11.37
N ASP A 61 -12.17 -16.17 -12.51
CA ASP A 61 -12.29 -17.17 -13.58
C ASP A 61 -10.89 -17.56 -14.11
N HIS A 62 -9.99 -16.57 -14.18
CA HIS A 62 -8.59 -16.75 -14.50
C HIS A 62 -7.74 -16.49 -13.25
N TYR A 63 -7.23 -17.58 -12.65
CA TYR A 63 -6.34 -17.53 -11.50
C TYR A 63 -5.03 -18.27 -11.79
N THR A 64 -3.95 -17.52 -11.95
CA THR A 64 -2.68 -18.05 -12.50
C THR A 64 -1.74 -18.67 -11.48
N ARG A 65 -2.05 -18.58 -10.18
CA ARG A 65 -1.16 -19.09 -9.13
C ARG A 65 -0.77 -20.57 -9.34
N PRO A 66 -1.68 -21.51 -9.65
CA PRO A 66 -1.28 -22.90 -9.89
C PRO A 66 -0.26 -23.06 -11.03
N PHE A 67 -0.38 -22.24 -12.08
CA PHE A 67 0.61 -22.19 -13.15
C PHE A 67 1.96 -21.69 -12.63
N TRP A 68 2.03 -20.56 -11.94
CA TRP A 68 3.29 -20.02 -11.40
C TRP A 68 3.95 -20.97 -10.38
N GLN A 69 3.16 -21.73 -9.63
CA GLN A 69 3.68 -22.78 -8.74
C GLN A 69 4.34 -23.92 -9.52
N ALA A 70 3.70 -24.39 -10.59
CA ALA A 70 4.20 -25.51 -11.40
C ALA A 70 5.34 -25.11 -12.34
N ALA A 71 5.31 -23.88 -12.86
CA ALA A 71 6.25 -23.39 -13.85
C ALA A 71 7.60 -22.95 -13.25
N ARG A 72 7.69 -22.85 -11.92
CA ARG A 72 8.84 -22.23 -11.25
C ARG A 72 10.13 -22.99 -11.54
N THR A 73 11.01 -22.35 -12.30
CA THR A 73 12.43 -22.68 -12.45
C THR A 73 13.26 -21.70 -11.64
N ALA A 74 14.46 -22.08 -11.23
CA ALA A 74 15.38 -21.14 -10.59
C ALA A 74 15.78 -20.04 -11.61
N GLY A 75 15.24 -18.83 -11.49
CA GLY A 75 15.60 -17.67 -12.32
C GLY A 75 14.41 -16.84 -12.82
N TYR A 76 14.70 -15.85 -13.68
CA TYR A 76 13.72 -14.92 -14.26
C TYR A 76 13.08 -15.41 -15.57
N CYS A 77 13.37 -16.64 -15.99
CA CYS A 77 12.84 -17.24 -17.20
C CYS A 77 12.17 -18.56 -16.85
N ILE A 78 11.05 -18.86 -17.51
CA ILE A 78 10.42 -20.18 -17.53
C ILE A 78 10.80 -20.82 -18.85
N LYS A 79 11.64 -21.86 -18.78
CA LYS A 79 12.38 -22.40 -19.94
C LYS A 79 13.13 -21.26 -20.66
N SER A 80 12.81 -20.98 -21.92
CA SER A 80 13.45 -19.95 -22.75
C SER A 80 12.71 -18.61 -22.76
N THR A 81 11.60 -18.47 -22.02
CA THR A 81 10.79 -17.25 -22.07
C THR A 81 10.93 -16.45 -20.79
N PRO A 82 11.27 -15.15 -20.86
CA PRO A 82 11.26 -14.26 -19.70
C PRO A 82 9.90 -14.27 -19.01
N GLN A 83 9.89 -14.39 -17.69
CA GLN A 83 8.66 -14.44 -16.91
C GLN A 83 7.75 -13.22 -17.10
N PRO A 84 8.26 -11.96 -17.13
CA PRO A 84 7.42 -10.80 -17.40
C PRO A 84 6.72 -10.87 -18.75
N GLN A 85 7.39 -11.41 -19.77
CA GLN A 85 6.80 -11.61 -21.09
C GLN A 85 5.64 -12.60 -21.03
N LEU A 86 5.82 -13.76 -20.40
CA LEU A 86 4.74 -14.75 -20.23
C LEU A 86 3.53 -14.15 -19.50
N HIS A 87 3.78 -13.34 -18.48
CA HIS A 87 2.71 -12.70 -17.73
C HIS A 87 1.93 -11.72 -18.62
N PHE A 88 2.63 -10.83 -19.34
CA PHE A 88 1.98 -9.88 -20.25
C PHE A 88 1.27 -10.55 -21.42
N ASP A 89 1.84 -11.62 -21.99
CA ASP A 89 1.20 -12.42 -23.03
C ASP A 89 -0.13 -13.01 -22.52
N TYR A 90 -0.19 -13.47 -21.26
CA TYR A 90 -1.42 -13.97 -20.66
C TYR A 90 -2.47 -12.87 -20.48
N VAL A 91 -2.07 -11.69 -19.99
CA VAL A 91 -2.98 -10.54 -19.85
C VAL A 91 -3.55 -10.12 -21.20
N GLU A 92 -2.72 -10.05 -22.23
CA GLU A 92 -3.16 -9.71 -23.57
C GLU A 92 -4.09 -10.78 -24.16
N SER A 93 -3.79 -12.07 -23.93
CA SER A 93 -4.66 -13.18 -24.33
C SER A 93 -6.05 -13.09 -23.68
N PHE A 94 -6.12 -12.67 -22.42
CA PHE A 94 -7.36 -12.42 -21.70
C PHE A 94 -8.15 -11.25 -22.32
N MET A 95 -7.48 -10.13 -22.63
CA MET A 95 -8.13 -9.01 -23.33
C MET A 95 -8.69 -9.43 -24.69
N LYS A 96 -7.97 -10.27 -25.44
CA LYS A 96 -8.38 -10.81 -26.74
C LYS A 96 -9.56 -11.77 -26.63
N ALA A 97 -9.55 -12.68 -25.66
CA ALA A 97 -10.57 -13.72 -25.50
C ALA A 97 -11.95 -13.11 -25.14
N TYR A 98 -11.97 -12.07 -24.32
CA TYR A 98 -13.19 -11.42 -23.85
C TYR A 98 -13.43 -10.07 -24.54
N LYS A 99 -13.39 -10.05 -25.87
CA LYS A 99 -13.65 -8.83 -26.66
C LYS A 99 -15.09 -8.32 -26.51
N ASN A 100 -16.05 -9.25 -26.48
CA ASN A 100 -17.49 -8.94 -26.45
C ASN A 100 -18.12 -9.13 -25.07
N GLN A 101 -17.30 -9.30 -24.02
CA GLN A 101 -17.73 -9.47 -22.65
C GLN A 101 -17.00 -8.43 -21.78
N PRO A 102 -17.68 -7.75 -20.85
CA PRO A 102 -17.01 -6.88 -19.90
C PRO A 102 -16.02 -7.69 -19.06
N LYS A 103 -14.93 -7.05 -18.64
CA LYS A 103 -13.82 -7.74 -17.97
C LYS A 103 -13.16 -6.87 -16.92
N ILE A 104 -12.68 -7.51 -15.86
CA ILE A 104 -11.83 -6.89 -14.84
C ILE A 104 -10.63 -7.80 -14.60
N GLY A 105 -9.44 -7.21 -14.55
CA GLY A 105 -8.21 -7.95 -14.33
C GLY A 105 -7.28 -7.21 -13.40
N LEU A 106 -6.70 -7.94 -12.45
CA LEU A 106 -5.52 -7.52 -11.71
C LEU A 106 -4.36 -8.41 -12.12
N SER A 107 -3.33 -7.78 -12.67
CA SER A 107 -2.06 -8.40 -13.04
C SER A 107 -0.95 -7.67 -12.31
N PHE A 108 -0.15 -8.39 -11.53
CA PHE A 108 0.85 -7.78 -10.66
C PHE A 108 2.18 -8.52 -10.75
N LEU A 109 3.24 -7.76 -11.04
CA LEU A 109 4.60 -8.27 -11.20
C LEU A 109 5.39 -8.06 -9.91
N ALA A 110 5.49 -9.11 -9.10
CA ALA A 110 6.26 -9.13 -7.87
C ALA A 110 7.74 -9.47 -8.13
N GLU A 111 8.04 -10.49 -8.95
CA GLU A 111 9.42 -11.00 -9.10
C GLU A 111 10.40 -9.95 -9.67
N ILE A 112 9.92 -9.00 -10.47
CA ILE A 112 10.78 -7.99 -11.13
C ILE A 112 11.37 -6.94 -10.19
N SER A 113 10.86 -6.82 -8.96
CA SER A 113 11.28 -5.74 -8.04
C SER A 113 11.27 -6.12 -6.56
N HIS A 114 10.67 -7.25 -6.17
CA HIS A 114 10.45 -7.58 -4.76
C HIS A 114 11.75 -7.66 -3.94
N SER A 115 12.82 -8.25 -4.49
CA SER A 115 14.08 -8.48 -3.76
C SER A 115 15.24 -7.58 -4.18
N ASN A 116 15.15 -6.94 -5.35
CA ASN A 116 16.21 -6.14 -5.93
C ASN A 116 15.61 -5.08 -6.86
N MET A 117 15.91 -3.80 -6.66
CA MET A 117 15.43 -2.76 -7.58
C MET A 117 16.16 -2.79 -8.94
N ASN A 118 17.38 -3.35 -8.98
CA ASN A 118 18.22 -3.32 -10.18
C ASN A 118 17.67 -4.22 -11.30
N THR A 119 16.69 -5.07 -11.02
CA THR A 119 15.98 -5.87 -12.03
C THR A 119 14.92 -5.07 -12.80
N LEU A 120 14.61 -3.84 -12.37
CA LEU A 120 13.70 -2.96 -13.12
C LEU A 120 14.27 -2.55 -14.49
N SER A 121 15.54 -2.16 -14.55
CA SER A 121 16.19 -1.75 -15.82
C SER A 121 16.14 -2.85 -16.90
N PRO A 122 16.54 -4.11 -16.65
CA PRO A 122 16.44 -5.16 -17.67
C PRO A 122 14.99 -5.58 -18.00
N THR A 123 13.99 -5.17 -17.21
CA THR A 123 12.58 -5.51 -17.46
C THR A 123 11.79 -4.39 -18.14
N GLU A 124 12.36 -3.20 -18.27
CA GLU A 124 11.67 -2.00 -18.80
C GLU A 124 11.10 -2.22 -20.21
N GLY A 125 11.85 -2.94 -21.07
CA GLY A 125 11.45 -3.23 -22.44
C GLY A 125 10.17 -4.06 -22.53
N PHE A 126 9.98 -5.02 -21.62
CA PHE A 126 8.75 -5.83 -21.58
C PHE A 126 7.54 -5.00 -21.19
N VAL A 127 7.69 -4.12 -20.19
CA VAL A 127 6.63 -3.22 -19.72
C VAL A 127 6.24 -2.23 -20.83
N LEU A 128 7.23 -1.60 -21.48
CA LEU A 128 6.99 -0.67 -22.58
C LEU A 128 6.30 -1.36 -23.76
N ASN A 129 6.77 -2.54 -24.15
CA ASN A 129 6.20 -3.29 -25.27
C ASN A 129 4.77 -3.74 -24.98
N PHE A 130 4.45 -4.12 -23.75
CA PHE A 130 3.08 -4.44 -23.35
C PHE A 130 2.15 -3.22 -23.53
N PHE A 131 2.53 -2.04 -23.01
CA PHE A 131 1.69 -0.84 -23.15
C PHE A 131 1.51 -0.41 -24.61
N LYS A 132 2.57 -0.49 -25.43
CA LYS A 132 2.45 -0.26 -26.89
C LYS A 132 1.50 -1.25 -27.54
N SER A 133 1.66 -2.54 -27.24
CA SER A 133 0.85 -3.62 -27.82
C SER A 133 -0.65 -3.42 -27.54
N ILE A 134 -1.03 -3.16 -26.28
CA ILE A 134 -2.45 -2.99 -25.93
C ILE A 134 -3.06 -1.71 -26.50
N GLN A 135 -2.25 -0.66 -26.70
CA GLN A 135 -2.68 0.57 -27.37
C GLN A 135 -2.88 0.34 -28.87
N GLU A 136 -1.88 -0.23 -29.57
CA GLU A 136 -1.91 -0.47 -31.01
C GLU A 136 -3.03 -1.43 -31.41
N LYS A 137 -3.32 -2.44 -30.58
CA LYS A 137 -4.42 -3.40 -30.78
C LYS A 137 -5.80 -2.83 -30.40
N GLY A 138 -5.86 -1.60 -29.88
CA GLY A 138 -7.10 -0.92 -29.53
C GLY A 138 -7.77 -1.45 -28.26
N TYR A 139 -7.08 -2.21 -27.41
CA TYR A 139 -7.64 -2.71 -26.15
C TYR A 139 -7.90 -1.59 -25.14
N LEU A 140 -7.26 -0.42 -25.30
CA LEU A 140 -7.49 0.77 -24.48
C LEU A 140 -8.69 1.62 -24.92
N ASN A 141 -9.37 1.28 -26.01
CA ASN A 141 -10.48 2.10 -26.54
C ASN A 141 -11.72 2.13 -25.64
N ASP A 142 -11.91 1.09 -24.83
CA ASP A 142 -13.03 0.89 -23.91
C ASP A 142 -12.59 0.43 -22.51
N THR A 143 -11.29 0.53 -22.20
CA THR A 143 -10.70 0.06 -20.94
C THR A 143 -10.21 1.21 -20.08
N ILE A 144 -10.62 1.24 -18.80
CA ILE A 144 -9.95 2.03 -17.76
C ILE A 144 -8.70 1.26 -17.33
N LEU A 145 -7.53 1.81 -17.61
CA LEU A 145 -6.25 1.21 -17.23
C LEU A 145 -5.73 1.87 -15.96
N ILE A 146 -5.47 1.05 -14.92
CA ILE A 146 -4.88 1.48 -13.66
C ILE A 146 -3.50 0.82 -13.53
N THR A 147 -2.45 1.64 -13.52
CA THR A 147 -1.07 1.19 -13.30
C THR A 147 -0.62 1.71 -11.95
N PHE A 148 -0.21 0.82 -11.04
CA PHE A 148 0.13 1.21 -9.67
C PHE A 148 1.24 0.33 -9.08
N SER A 149 1.82 0.80 -7.98
CA SER A 149 2.68 0.01 -7.07
C SER A 149 1.96 -0.18 -5.74
N ASP A 150 2.22 -1.27 -5.04
CA ASP A 150 1.66 -1.51 -3.69
C ASP A 150 2.43 -0.73 -2.61
N HIS A 151 3.75 -0.60 -2.77
CA HIS A 151 4.63 0.19 -1.94
C HIS A 151 5.90 0.60 -2.73
N GLY A 152 6.67 1.56 -2.19
CA GLY A 152 8.09 1.74 -2.56
C GLY A 152 9.01 0.70 -1.89
N MET A 153 10.33 0.89 -1.89
CA MET A 153 11.21 -0.10 -1.27
C MET A 153 10.97 -0.22 0.24
N ARG A 154 10.75 -1.43 0.76
CA ARG A 154 10.45 -1.69 2.20
C ARG A 154 11.66 -2.08 3.05
N PHE A 155 12.76 -2.50 2.42
CA PHE A 155 13.96 -2.94 3.12
C PHE A 155 15.22 -2.67 2.30
N GLY A 156 16.38 -2.70 2.97
CA GLY A 156 17.68 -2.43 2.36
C GLY A 156 18.23 -1.06 2.73
N GLU A 157 19.47 -0.78 2.35
CA GLU A 157 20.18 0.43 2.80
C GLU A 157 19.49 1.72 2.39
N ALA A 158 18.94 1.77 1.16
CA ALA A 158 18.20 2.95 0.71
C ALA A 158 16.97 3.25 1.59
N ARG A 159 16.38 2.25 2.27
CA ARG A 159 15.24 2.49 3.19
C ARG A 159 15.61 3.34 4.40
N ALA A 160 16.88 3.40 4.79
CA ALA A 160 17.29 4.28 5.88
C ALA A 160 17.23 5.78 5.51
N THR A 161 17.03 6.11 4.23
CA THR A 161 16.97 7.50 3.74
C THR A 161 15.56 8.09 3.85
N MET A 162 15.46 9.42 3.95
CA MET A 162 14.16 10.11 3.94
C MET A 162 13.42 9.93 2.60
N GLN A 163 14.14 9.90 1.48
CA GLN A 163 13.57 9.73 0.15
C GLN A 163 12.84 8.38 0.02
N SER A 164 13.51 7.28 0.36
CA SER A 164 12.92 5.94 0.27
C SER A 164 11.73 5.75 1.23
N ARG A 165 11.72 6.44 2.38
CA ARG A 165 10.54 6.47 3.27
C ARG A 165 9.34 7.15 2.61
N LEU A 166 9.55 8.21 1.85
CA LEU A 166 8.47 8.86 1.10
C LEU A 166 7.97 7.94 -0.02
N GLU A 167 8.87 7.30 -0.75
CA GLU A 167 8.51 6.34 -1.81
C GLU A 167 7.74 5.13 -1.27
N GLU A 168 8.10 4.61 -0.09
CA GLU A 168 7.34 3.55 0.61
C GLU A 168 5.88 3.98 0.86
N ARG A 169 5.68 5.23 1.29
CA ARG A 169 4.38 5.78 1.73
C ARG A 169 3.55 6.40 0.60
N LEU A 170 4.19 6.73 -0.53
CA LEU A 170 3.60 7.35 -1.70
C LEU A 170 3.90 6.50 -2.95
N PRO A 171 3.34 5.28 -3.03
CA PRO A 171 3.54 4.45 -4.21
C PRO A 171 2.89 5.08 -5.45
N PHE A 172 3.43 4.72 -6.62
CA PHE A 172 2.97 5.21 -7.92
C PHE A 172 1.51 4.81 -8.20
N LEU A 173 0.74 5.73 -8.79
CA LEU A 173 -0.60 5.48 -9.33
C LEU A 173 -0.80 6.31 -10.60
N SER A 174 -1.23 5.65 -11.67
CA SER A 174 -1.67 6.26 -12.91
C SER A 174 -2.98 5.63 -13.36
N ILE A 175 -3.92 6.46 -13.80
CA ILE A 175 -5.24 6.04 -14.30
C ILE A 175 -5.45 6.65 -15.68
N THR A 176 -5.62 5.80 -16.67
CA THR A 176 -5.95 6.20 -18.04
C THR A 176 -7.39 5.86 -18.33
N LEU A 177 -8.19 6.87 -18.67
CA LEU A 177 -9.57 6.69 -19.11
C LEU A 177 -9.61 6.52 -20.63
N PRO A 178 -10.48 5.63 -21.14
CA PRO A 178 -10.69 5.51 -22.58
C PRO A 178 -11.33 6.80 -23.12
N GLU A 179 -11.07 7.13 -24.38
CA GLU A 179 -11.52 8.38 -24.99
C GLU A 179 -13.05 8.56 -24.89
N ILE A 180 -13.80 7.48 -25.07
CA ILE A 180 -15.26 7.49 -24.98
C ILE A 180 -15.74 7.94 -23.59
N VAL A 181 -15.03 7.59 -22.51
CA VAL A 181 -15.38 8.03 -21.15
C VAL A 181 -15.09 9.51 -20.97
N ARG A 182 -13.96 10.00 -21.49
CA ARG A 182 -13.60 11.42 -21.41
C ARG A 182 -14.60 12.31 -22.15
N GLN A 183 -15.05 11.89 -23.33
CA GLN A 183 -16.01 12.63 -24.15
C GLN A 183 -17.44 12.55 -23.61
N ARG A 184 -17.89 11.36 -23.21
CA ARG A 184 -19.29 11.15 -22.79
C ARG A 184 -19.55 11.54 -21.34
N PHE A 185 -18.52 11.48 -20.49
CA PHE A 185 -18.62 11.76 -19.06
C PHE A 185 -17.54 12.75 -18.60
N PRO A 186 -17.53 13.98 -19.15
CA PRO A 186 -16.47 14.96 -18.88
C PRO A 186 -16.33 15.26 -17.38
N GLN A 187 -17.44 15.28 -16.63
CA GLN A 187 -17.42 15.50 -15.19
C GLN A 187 -16.63 14.42 -14.42
N LEU A 188 -16.70 13.15 -14.83
CA LEU A 188 -15.90 12.08 -14.19
C LEU A 188 -14.41 12.28 -14.46
N SER A 189 -14.07 12.68 -15.70
CA SER A 189 -12.70 13.00 -16.11
C SER A 189 -12.14 14.22 -15.38
N ASP A 190 -12.93 15.28 -15.22
CA ASP A 190 -12.54 16.50 -14.52
C ASP A 190 -12.31 16.23 -13.03
N ASN A 191 -13.20 15.45 -12.40
CA ASN A 191 -13.02 15.02 -11.02
C ASN A 191 -11.74 14.19 -10.84
N LEU A 192 -11.50 13.22 -11.72
CA LEU A 192 -10.29 12.39 -11.67
C LEU A 192 -9.02 13.27 -11.78
N LYS A 193 -9.00 14.22 -12.72
CA LYS A 193 -7.89 15.16 -12.91
C LYS A 193 -7.70 16.09 -11.71
N ALA A 194 -8.78 16.60 -11.13
CA ALA A 194 -8.71 17.43 -9.93
C ALA A 194 -8.21 16.64 -8.71
N ASN A 195 -8.53 15.35 -8.63
CA ASN A 195 -8.15 14.47 -7.52
C ASN A 195 -6.70 13.99 -7.58
N SER A 196 -6.01 14.10 -8.73
CA SER A 196 -4.61 13.67 -8.87
C SER A 196 -3.63 14.44 -7.97
N ASN A 197 -4.05 15.60 -7.44
CA ASN A 197 -3.24 16.45 -6.55
C ASN A 197 -3.67 16.33 -5.07
N LYS A 198 -4.41 15.29 -4.70
CA LYS A 198 -4.95 15.08 -3.35
C LYS A 198 -4.42 13.79 -2.74
N LEU A 199 -4.53 13.68 -1.41
CA LEU A 199 -4.16 12.46 -0.70
C LEU A 199 -5.17 11.35 -1.00
N LEU A 200 -4.68 10.26 -1.59
CA LEU A 200 -5.45 9.07 -1.95
C LEU A 200 -4.97 7.85 -1.17
N SER A 201 -5.80 6.81 -1.18
CA SER A 201 -5.51 5.50 -0.60
C SER A 201 -6.06 4.39 -1.51
N PRO A 202 -5.62 3.13 -1.35
CA PRO A 202 -6.22 2.00 -2.05
C PRO A 202 -7.73 1.85 -1.82
N PHE A 203 -8.27 2.37 -0.71
CA PHE A 203 -9.72 2.40 -0.47
C PHE A 203 -10.46 3.27 -1.49
N ASP A 204 -9.83 4.34 -2.00
CA ASP A 204 -10.42 5.20 -3.02
C ASP A 204 -10.45 4.51 -4.39
N ILE A 205 -9.47 3.65 -4.67
CA ILE A 205 -9.48 2.78 -5.87
C ILE A 205 -10.62 1.77 -5.76
N HIS A 206 -10.77 1.10 -4.61
CA HIS A 206 -11.90 0.20 -4.37
C HIS A 206 -13.26 0.90 -4.57
N ALA A 207 -13.45 2.07 -3.97
CA ALA A 207 -14.66 2.87 -4.13
C ALA A 207 -14.91 3.29 -5.58
N THR A 208 -13.84 3.57 -6.33
CA THR A 208 -13.93 3.87 -7.77
C THR A 208 -14.41 2.65 -8.57
N LEU A 209 -13.88 1.45 -8.31
CA LEU A 209 -14.32 0.22 -8.96
C LEU A 209 -15.78 -0.11 -8.63
N ARG A 210 -16.20 0.10 -7.38
CA ARG A 210 -17.61 -0.03 -6.96
C ARG A 210 -18.51 0.96 -7.67
N HIS A 211 -18.07 2.20 -7.85
CA HIS A 211 -18.82 3.21 -8.59
C HIS A 211 -18.93 2.85 -10.08
N VAL A 212 -17.86 2.34 -10.72
CA VAL A 212 -17.94 1.83 -12.10
C VAL A 212 -19.01 0.75 -12.24
N LEU A 213 -19.04 -0.20 -11.29
CA LEU A 213 -19.98 -1.32 -11.33
C LEU A 213 -21.45 -0.88 -11.15
N ASN A 214 -21.70 0.16 -10.34
CA ASN A 214 -23.04 0.59 -9.96
C ASN A 214 -23.50 1.89 -10.63
N TYR A 215 -22.69 2.44 -11.56
CA TYR A 215 -22.95 3.74 -12.19
C TYR A 215 -24.38 3.83 -12.77
N PRO A 216 -25.11 4.95 -12.57
CA PRO A 216 -24.66 6.22 -12.00
C PRO A 216 -24.73 6.30 -10.47
N LYS A 217 -25.10 5.21 -9.78
CA LYS A 217 -25.17 5.19 -8.32
C LYS A 217 -23.77 5.06 -7.74
N ASN A 218 -23.47 5.91 -6.76
CA ASN A 218 -22.27 5.83 -5.95
C ASN A 218 -22.67 5.68 -4.49
N GLU A 219 -22.62 4.44 -4.00
CA GLU A 219 -22.88 4.15 -2.60
C GLU A 219 -21.74 4.69 -1.73
N PRO A 220 -22.03 5.38 -0.62
CA PRO A 220 -21.01 5.90 0.26
C PRO A 220 -20.26 4.74 0.94
N GLU A 221 -18.93 4.79 0.91
CA GLU A 221 -18.09 3.89 1.69
C GLU A 221 -17.59 4.56 2.98
N LYS A 222 -17.30 3.74 4.00
CA LYS A 222 -16.81 4.20 5.31
C LYS A 222 -15.47 4.96 5.23
N ILE A 223 -14.60 4.56 4.31
CA ILE A 223 -13.23 5.09 4.18
C ILE A 223 -12.99 5.64 2.78
N GLY A 224 -13.13 4.79 1.77
CA GLY A 224 -12.85 5.11 0.38
C GLY A 224 -13.83 6.13 -0.21
N ARG A 225 -13.35 6.93 -1.16
CA ARG A 225 -14.15 7.84 -1.97
C ARG A 225 -13.83 7.58 -3.44
N SER A 226 -14.86 7.46 -4.27
CA SER A 226 -14.67 7.30 -5.71
C SER A 226 -13.89 8.48 -6.29
N LEU A 227 -12.85 8.19 -7.08
CA LEU A 227 -12.04 9.18 -7.79
C LEU A 227 -12.82 9.94 -8.87
N PHE A 228 -14.00 9.46 -9.26
CA PHE A 228 -14.91 10.16 -10.16
C PHE A 228 -15.82 11.19 -9.48
N GLN A 229 -15.65 11.42 -8.18
CA GLN A 229 -16.30 12.48 -7.42
C GLN A 229 -15.26 13.44 -6.84
N SER A 230 -15.65 14.66 -6.49
CA SER A 230 -14.71 15.58 -5.85
C SER A 230 -14.28 15.07 -4.47
N ILE A 231 -12.97 14.89 -4.29
CA ILE A 231 -12.37 14.56 -2.98
C ILE A 231 -11.98 15.86 -2.25
N PRO A 232 -12.22 16.00 -0.94
CA PRO A 232 -11.74 17.17 -0.18
C PRO A 232 -10.22 17.29 -0.20
N LYS A 233 -9.69 18.52 -0.35
CA LYS A 233 -8.23 18.78 -0.39
C LYS A 233 -7.57 18.64 0.98
N ASP A 234 -8.33 18.89 2.03
CA ASP A 234 -7.98 18.89 3.45
C ASP A 234 -8.18 17.53 4.13
N ARG A 235 -8.38 16.46 3.35
CA ARG A 235 -8.55 15.10 3.89
C ARG A 235 -7.29 14.66 4.65
N SER A 236 -7.47 14.28 5.91
CA SER A 236 -6.40 13.77 6.76
C SER A 236 -6.04 12.31 6.43
N CYS A 237 -4.82 11.87 6.80
CA CYS A 237 -4.41 10.48 6.70
C CYS A 237 -5.40 9.52 7.37
N ALA A 238 -5.92 9.87 8.54
CA ALA A 238 -6.93 9.07 9.25
C ALA A 238 -8.22 8.91 8.43
N ALA A 239 -8.69 9.99 7.78
CA ALA A 239 -9.85 9.94 6.88
C ALA A 239 -9.59 9.15 5.58
N CYS A 240 -8.32 8.90 5.24
CA CYS A 240 -7.89 7.98 4.17
C CYS A 240 -7.67 6.54 4.65
N GLY A 241 -7.83 6.25 5.95
CA GLY A 241 -7.47 4.95 6.52
C GLY A 241 -5.96 4.68 6.54
N ILE A 242 -5.13 5.74 6.48
CA ILE A 242 -3.66 5.66 6.50
C ILE A 242 -3.20 5.80 7.96
N PRO A 243 -2.52 4.79 8.55
CA PRO A 243 -1.96 4.88 9.89
C PRO A 243 -0.94 6.01 10.02
N VAL A 244 -0.82 6.60 11.21
CA VAL A 244 0.12 7.70 11.49
C VAL A 244 1.56 7.34 11.10
N HIS A 245 1.96 6.08 11.27
CA HIS A 245 3.28 5.58 10.86
C HIS A 245 3.56 5.75 9.35
N TYR A 246 2.54 5.56 8.51
CA TYR A 246 2.62 5.64 7.05
C TYR A 246 2.16 6.99 6.49
N CYS A 247 1.73 7.93 7.34
CA CYS A 247 1.20 9.21 6.89
C CYS A 247 2.30 10.08 6.24
N PRO A 248 2.17 10.47 4.96
CA PRO A 248 3.16 11.30 4.27
C PRO A 248 3.02 12.79 4.60
N CYS A 249 1.91 13.22 5.20
CA CYS A 249 1.63 14.62 5.53
C CYS A 249 2.43 15.14 6.75
N VAL A 250 3.19 14.26 7.41
CA VAL A 250 3.86 14.56 8.67
C VAL A 250 5.12 15.39 8.43
N GLN A 251 5.21 16.55 9.09
CA GLN A 251 6.45 17.34 9.10
C GLN A 251 7.40 16.76 10.15
N LEU A 252 8.59 16.32 9.72
CA LEU A 252 9.57 15.70 10.60
C LEU A 252 10.76 16.64 10.81
N GLN A 253 11.00 17.04 12.05
CA GLN A 253 12.24 17.72 12.44
C GLN A 253 13.22 16.71 12.98
N LYS A 254 14.42 16.66 12.39
CA LYS A 254 15.51 15.85 12.92
C LYS A 254 15.92 16.40 14.29
N ILE A 255 16.00 15.52 15.28
CA ILE A 255 16.43 15.85 16.64
C ILE A 255 17.67 15.03 17.01
N THR A 256 18.39 15.46 18.04
CA THR A 256 19.55 14.73 18.54
C THR A 256 19.14 13.37 19.10
N THR A 257 19.87 12.32 18.75
CA THR A 257 19.64 10.97 19.26
C THR A 257 19.97 10.87 20.75
N ALA A 258 20.79 11.77 21.28
CA ALA A 258 21.14 11.84 22.71
C ALA A 258 20.02 12.46 23.58
N HIS A 259 18.93 12.96 22.98
CA HIS A 259 17.85 13.58 23.75
C HIS A 259 17.22 12.56 24.72
N PHE A 260 16.92 12.97 25.96
CA PHE A 260 16.40 12.08 27.00
C PHE A 260 15.14 11.31 26.56
N HIS A 261 14.16 12.01 25.96
CA HIS A 261 12.96 11.36 25.42
C HIS A 261 13.29 10.31 24.33
N VAL A 262 14.29 10.57 23.48
CA VAL A 262 14.67 9.65 22.41
C VAL A 262 15.27 8.37 22.99
N GLN A 263 16.17 8.50 23.96
CA GLN A 263 16.79 7.35 24.63
C GLN A 263 15.73 6.51 25.37
N LYS A 264 14.85 7.17 26.14
CA LYS A 264 13.75 6.48 26.84
C LYS A 264 12.78 5.80 25.87
N ALA A 265 12.44 6.46 24.78
CA ALA A 265 11.59 5.89 23.76
C ALA A 265 12.24 4.69 23.06
N ALA A 266 13.56 4.72 22.82
CA ALA A 266 14.29 3.60 22.23
C ALA A 266 14.39 2.40 23.18
N GLU A 267 14.68 2.63 24.46
CA GLU A 267 14.69 1.59 25.51
C GLU A 267 13.31 0.93 25.62
N GLY A 268 12.24 1.73 25.69
CA GLY A 268 10.88 1.21 25.77
C GLY A 268 10.44 0.47 24.50
N LEU A 269 10.93 0.88 23.31
CA LEU A 269 10.69 0.14 22.07
C LEU A 269 11.30 -1.26 22.13
N VAL A 270 12.55 -1.39 22.61
CA VAL A 270 13.18 -2.71 22.74
C VAL A 270 12.43 -3.58 23.74
N ALA A 271 11.98 -3.01 24.86
CA ALA A 271 11.14 -3.74 25.81
C ALA A 271 9.81 -4.18 25.18
N HIS A 272 9.19 -3.32 24.38
CA HIS A 272 7.97 -3.63 23.64
C HIS A 272 8.18 -4.75 22.60
N LEU A 273 9.27 -4.70 21.83
CA LEU A 273 9.65 -5.76 20.89
C LEU A 273 9.85 -7.10 21.59
N ASN A 274 10.57 -7.12 22.71
CA ASN A 274 10.75 -8.35 23.51
C ASN A 274 9.42 -8.86 24.07
N LYS A 275 8.48 -7.98 24.44
CA LYS A 275 7.13 -8.38 24.84
C LYS A 275 6.39 -9.08 23.70
N ILE A 276 6.47 -8.56 22.47
CA ILE A 276 5.89 -9.21 21.29
C ILE A 276 6.53 -10.58 21.05
N LEU A 277 7.87 -10.66 21.04
CA LEU A 277 8.60 -11.91 20.83
C LEU A 277 8.26 -12.97 21.89
N ASN A 278 8.16 -12.56 23.16
CA ASN A 278 7.85 -13.46 24.26
C ASN A 278 6.38 -13.90 24.30
N ALA A 279 5.47 -13.11 23.71
CA ALA A 279 4.05 -13.48 23.60
C ALA A 279 3.80 -14.56 22.52
N ASP A 280 4.67 -14.65 21.51
CA ASP A 280 4.59 -15.70 20.50
C ASP A 280 5.35 -16.96 20.95
N LYS A 281 4.69 -18.11 20.90
CA LYS A 281 5.25 -19.37 21.39
C LYS A 281 6.48 -19.82 20.60
N LEU A 282 6.52 -19.59 19.29
CA LEU A 282 7.64 -20.00 18.45
C LEU A 282 8.79 -19.01 18.58
N ALA A 283 8.49 -17.72 18.52
CA ALA A 283 9.50 -16.66 18.64
C ALA A 283 10.17 -16.67 20.02
N SER A 284 9.42 -16.88 21.11
CA SER A 284 9.98 -17.00 22.46
C SER A 284 10.98 -18.15 22.62
N GLN A 285 10.89 -19.18 21.77
CA GLN A 285 11.82 -20.32 21.76
C GLN A 285 12.99 -20.14 20.79
N MET A 286 12.75 -19.46 19.66
CA MET A 286 13.71 -19.35 18.55
C MET A 286 14.51 -18.04 18.56
N CYS A 287 13.99 -16.98 19.16
CA CYS A 287 14.58 -15.65 19.13
C CYS A 287 15.28 -15.31 20.45
N ALA A 288 16.44 -14.65 20.35
CA ALA A 288 17.11 -14.09 21.52
C ALA A 288 16.42 -12.80 21.98
N ASN A 289 16.48 -12.50 23.28
CA ASN A 289 16.07 -11.20 23.81
C ASN A 289 16.93 -10.08 23.21
N LEU A 290 16.27 -9.10 22.62
CA LEU A 290 16.87 -7.94 22.00
C LEU A 290 17.35 -6.94 23.06
N LYS A 291 18.45 -6.27 22.75
CA LYS A 291 19.00 -5.12 23.48
C LYS A 291 19.14 -3.95 22.52
N LEU A 292 19.02 -2.74 23.04
CA LEU A 292 19.31 -1.54 22.26
C LEU A 292 20.80 -1.54 21.91
N GLY A 293 21.13 -1.55 20.63
CA GLY A 293 22.49 -1.37 20.15
C GLY A 293 22.81 0.11 19.95
N GLU A 294 22.00 0.80 19.16
CA GLU A 294 22.15 2.23 18.89
C GLU A 294 20.84 2.86 18.40
N VAL A 295 20.71 4.17 18.61
CA VAL A 295 19.68 4.99 17.95
C VAL A 295 20.31 5.63 16.73
N ARG A 296 19.92 5.16 15.53
CA ARG A 296 20.48 5.63 14.25
C ARG A 296 19.98 7.00 13.86
N SER A 297 18.68 7.25 14.06
CA SER A 297 18.08 8.56 13.83
C SER A 297 16.83 8.75 14.66
N ALA A 298 16.52 10.01 14.95
CA ALA A 298 15.31 10.41 15.64
C ALA A 298 14.75 11.69 15.00
N TYR A 299 13.44 11.72 14.86
CA TYR A 299 12.69 12.86 14.37
C TYR A 299 11.55 13.14 15.32
N GLN A 300 11.32 14.41 15.61
CA GLN A 300 10.08 14.86 16.23
C GLN A 300 9.09 15.18 15.12
N ASN A 301 7.90 14.63 15.23
CA ASN A 301 6.79 15.09 14.43
C ASN A 301 6.45 16.51 14.89
N LEU A 302 6.64 17.45 13.98
CA LEU A 302 6.43 18.84 14.23
C LEU A 302 4.96 19.24 14.24
N ASN A 303 4.03 18.39 13.78
CA ASN A 303 2.59 18.64 13.58
C ASN A 303 2.20 19.99 14.18
N HIS A 304 2.47 21.05 13.41
CA HIS A 304 2.62 22.37 14.00
C HIS A 304 1.26 22.70 14.61
N PRO A 305 1.20 23.22 15.85
CA PRO A 305 -0.06 23.70 16.44
C PRO A 305 -0.84 24.64 15.52
N LYS A 306 -0.16 25.27 14.56
CA LYS A 306 -0.74 26.12 13.51
C LYS A 306 -1.40 25.33 12.37
N LEU A 307 -0.89 24.17 11.96
CA LEU A 307 -1.47 23.37 10.88
C LEU A 307 -2.75 22.65 11.33
N VAL A 308 -2.78 22.12 12.55
CA VAL A 308 -3.98 21.50 13.13
C VAL A 308 -5.09 22.55 13.34
N LYS A 309 -4.70 23.79 13.62
CA LYS A 309 -5.64 24.91 13.77
C LYS A 309 -5.99 25.59 12.45
N PHE A 310 -5.32 25.31 11.32
CA PHE A 310 -5.56 26.06 10.08
C PHE A 310 -6.93 25.72 9.51
N VAL A 311 -7.86 26.68 9.57
CA VAL A 311 -9.24 26.51 9.09
C VAL A 311 -9.37 27.01 7.64
N GLY A 312 -8.48 27.89 7.20
CA GLY A 312 -8.47 28.43 5.85
C GLY A 312 -7.72 29.76 5.78
N SER A 313 -7.90 30.50 4.69
CA SER A 313 -7.39 31.87 4.57
C SER A 313 -8.45 32.85 5.03
N LYS A 314 -8.04 33.85 5.82
CA LYS A 314 -8.92 34.93 6.28
C LYS A 314 -9.22 35.94 5.16
N ASP A 315 -8.37 35.97 4.14
CA ASP A 315 -8.44 36.87 3.00
C ASP A 315 -8.70 36.10 1.69
N ILE A 316 -9.27 36.81 0.71
CA ILE A 316 -9.63 36.29 -0.60
C ILE A 316 -8.40 35.84 -1.40
N ASP A 317 -7.25 36.49 -1.17
CA ASP A 317 -6.00 36.25 -1.90
C ASP A 317 -5.12 35.16 -1.27
N GLY A 318 -5.55 34.59 -0.14
CA GLY A 318 -4.90 33.44 0.48
C GLY A 318 -3.63 33.72 1.27
N ARG A 319 -3.29 34.99 1.56
CA ARG A 319 -2.02 35.39 2.18
C ARG A 319 -2.07 35.40 3.71
N ILE A 320 -3.25 35.51 4.29
CA ILE A 320 -3.46 35.62 5.73
C ILE A 320 -4.07 34.31 6.24
N PRO A 321 -3.34 33.50 7.01
CA PRO A 321 -3.87 32.26 7.54
C PRO A 321 -4.88 32.51 8.68
N TRP A 322 -5.97 31.75 8.69
CA TRP A 322 -6.95 31.69 9.78
C TRP A 322 -6.75 30.41 10.60
N PHE A 323 -6.62 30.58 11.91
CA PHE A 323 -6.43 29.49 12.86
C PHE A 323 -7.62 29.40 13.84
N GLY A 324 -8.12 28.19 14.10
CA GLY A 324 -9.16 27.86 15.08
C GLY A 324 -8.62 27.74 16.51
N ASN A 325 -9.52 27.74 17.48
CA ASN A 325 -9.18 27.87 18.91
C ASN A 325 -9.00 26.54 19.66
N ASP A 326 -8.93 25.40 18.97
CA ASP A 326 -8.81 24.10 19.66
C ASP A 326 -7.46 23.97 20.38
N THR A 327 -7.48 23.53 21.65
CA THR A 327 -6.34 23.46 22.58
C THR A 327 -6.02 22.03 22.99
N SER A 328 -6.39 21.04 22.19
CA SER A 328 -6.06 19.63 22.47
C SER A 328 -4.55 19.46 22.74
N ASP A 329 -4.26 18.76 23.85
CA ASP A 329 -2.95 18.63 24.48
C ASP A 329 -1.87 18.14 23.50
N TYR A 330 -0.68 18.71 23.65
CA TYR A 330 0.44 18.52 22.74
C TYR A 330 0.98 17.08 22.80
N GLU A 331 0.55 16.23 21.87
CA GLU A 331 1.13 14.90 21.65
C GLU A 331 2.54 15.03 21.04
N CYS A 332 3.59 14.83 21.85
CA CYS A 332 4.94 14.70 21.31
C CYS A 332 5.10 13.34 20.64
N ASN A 333 4.96 13.32 19.31
CA ASN A 333 5.17 12.13 18.50
C ASN A 333 6.63 12.08 18.01
N TYR A 334 7.29 10.95 18.21
CA TYR A 334 8.66 10.71 17.77
C TYR A 334 8.70 9.60 16.73
N GLN A 335 9.50 9.78 15.68
CA GLN A 335 9.86 8.72 14.75
C GLN A 335 11.30 8.32 15.00
N LEU A 336 11.53 7.06 15.31
CA LEU A 336 12.83 6.51 15.66
C LEU A 336 13.25 5.45 14.66
N LEU A 337 14.54 5.44 14.33
CA LEU A 337 15.20 4.29 13.72
C LEU A 337 16.26 3.78 14.70
N ILE A 338 16.07 2.58 15.22
CA ILE A 338 17.00 1.94 16.16
C ILE A 338 17.63 0.70 15.53
N LYS A 339 18.81 0.34 16.02
CA LYS A 339 19.43 -0.95 15.78
C LYS A 339 19.42 -1.77 17.06
N THR A 340 19.00 -3.03 16.97
CA THR A 340 19.04 -3.97 18.10
C THR A 340 20.18 -4.98 17.98
N VAL A 341 20.57 -5.57 19.09
CA VAL A 341 21.50 -6.69 19.18
C VAL A 341 20.92 -7.80 20.07
N PRO A 342 21.15 -9.09 19.77
CA PRO A 342 21.86 -9.62 18.61
C PRO A 342 21.06 -9.46 17.29
N GLY A 343 21.68 -9.82 16.16
CA GLY A 343 21.01 -9.85 14.84
C GLY A 343 21.04 -8.54 14.06
N ASN A 344 21.53 -7.43 14.63
CA ASN A 344 21.71 -6.15 13.94
C ASN A 344 20.43 -5.63 13.24
N GLY A 345 19.25 -5.97 13.77
CA GLY A 345 17.97 -5.59 13.20
C GLY A 345 17.73 -4.09 13.28
N LEU A 346 17.28 -3.49 12.18
CA LEU A 346 16.92 -2.08 12.09
C LEU A 346 15.40 -1.94 12.16
N PHE A 347 14.92 -1.24 13.19
CA PHE A 347 13.49 -1.04 13.46
C PHE A 347 13.13 0.43 13.40
N GLU A 348 12.16 0.76 12.56
CA GLU A 348 11.53 2.06 12.47
C GLU A 348 10.16 2.05 13.16
N VAL A 349 9.91 3.01 14.04
CA VAL A 349 8.64 3.15 14.74
C VAL A 349 8.21 4.61 14.83
N THR A 350 6.91 4.83 14.88
CA THR A 350 6.33 6.10 15.36
C THR A 350 5.74 5.87 16.75
N THR A 351 6.21 6.63 17.74
CA THR A 351 5.77 6.53 19.14
C THR A 351 5.19 7.85 19.64
N GLN A 352 4.20 7.76 20.52
CA GLN A 352 3.53 8.92 21.11
C GLN A 352 3.89 9.01 22.58
N LEU A 353 4.23 10.21 23.06
CA LEU A 353 4.38 10.50 24.48
C LEU A 353 3.05 11.04 25.02
N LEU A 354 2.34 10.23 25.81
CA LEU A 354 1.07 10.57 26.44
C LEU A 354 1.19 10.32 27.95
N ASP A 355 0.80 11.30 28.77
CA ASP A 355 0.83 11.22 30.24
C ASP A 355 2.19 10.73 30.80
N GLY A 356 3.28 11.19 30.19
CA GLY A 356 4.65 10.82 30.56
C GLY A 356 5.07 9.39 30.17
N LYS A 357 4.27 8.67 29.39
CA LYS A 357 4.55 7.30 28.91
C LYS A 357 4.63 7.24 27.39
N PHE A 358 5.55 6.43 26.88
CA PHE A 358 5.66 6.15 25.46
C PHE A 358 4.72 5.02 25.05
N HIS A 359 3.92 5.29 24.03
CA HIS A 359 3.04 4.33 23.38
C HIS A 359 3.64 3.94 22.03
N TYR A 360 3.81 2.64 21.82
CA TYR A 360 4.33 2.04 20.59
C TYR A 360 3.13 1.37 19.93
N GLY A 361 2.62 1.95 18.85
CA GLY A 361 1.49 1.39 18.12
C GLY A 361 1.84 0.03 17.50
N ASN A 362 0.87 -0.58 16.80
CA ASN A 362 1.07 -1.87 16.16
C ASN A 362 1.98 -1.82 14.91
N GLU A 363 2.22 -0.61 14.38
CA GLU A 363 2.99 -0.39 13.16
C GLU A 363 4.48 -0.20 13.48
N ILE A 364 5.24 -1.29 13.35
CA ILE A 364 6.69 -1.33 13.53
C ILE A 364 7.32 -1.93 12.27
N SER A 365 8.20 -1.19 11.61
CA SER A 365 8.85 -1.62 10.37
C SER A 365 10.25 -2.15 10.66
N ARG A 366 10.51 -3.43 10.36
CA ARG A 366 11.89 -3.96 10.29
C ARG A 366 12.43 -3.74 8.87
N ILE A 367 13.43 -2.89 8.73
CA ILE A 367 13.85 -2.35 7.41
C ILE A 367 15.09 -3.04 6.83
N ASN A 368 15.63 -4.06 7.50
CA ASN A 368 16.73 -4.87 6.97
C ASN A 368 16.43 -6.36 7.14
N LYS A 369 17.09 -7.15 6.28
CA LYS A 369 16.88 -8.60 6.17
C LYS A 369 17.16 -9.30 7.51
N TYR A 370 16.47 -10.44 7.68
CA TYR A 370 16.71 -11.41 8.74
C TYR A 370 18.07 -12.08 8.60
#